data_AF-A0A3M7MUB9-F1
#
_entry.id   AF-A0A3M7MUB9-F1
#
_cell.length_a   1.000
_cell.length_b   1.000
_cell.length_c   1.000
_cell.angle_alpha   90.00
_cell.angle_beta   90.00
_cell.angle_gamma   90.00
#
_symmetry.space_group_name_H-M   'P 1'
#
loop_
_entity.id
_entity.type
_entity.pdbx_description
1 polymer ?
#
loop_
_entity_poly.entity_id
_entity_poly.type
_entity_poly.pdbx_seq_one_letter_code
_entity_poly.pdbx_strand_id
1 'polypeptide(L)'
;MSPQESQRATQEPGTAAGSAVSEAATLKLIENVLDYIRSNLANIERVWGADSVQYKSASEIMNSYLDENLRAHSVDKEDIADLLAKMSQK
;
A
#
# COMPACT_ATOMS: atom_id res chain seq x y z
N MET A 1 -39.62 -30.00 33.36
CA MET A 1 -39.06 -30.42 32.07
C MET A 1 -40.04 -30.01 30.98
N SER A 2 -39.66 -29.04 30.15
CA SER A 2 -40.28 -28.70 28.86
C SER A 2 -39.19 -28.06 28.00
N PRO A 3 -38.75 -28.67 26.89
CA PRO A 3 -37.81 -28.08 25.94
C PRO A 3 -38.50 -27.72 24.62
N GLN A 4 -38.41 -26.45 24.21
CA GLN A 4 -38.70 -25.89 22.88
C GLN A 4 -38.52 -24.36 23.05
N GLU A 5 -37.83 -23.58 22.23
CA GLU A 5 -37.78 -23.59 20.78
C GLU A 5 -36.40 -23.11 20.26
N SER A 6 -35.98 -23.75 19.18
CA SER A 6 -34.84 -23.42 18.34
C SER A 6 -34.95 -22.00 17.77
N GLN A 7 -34.04 -21.11 18.17
CA GLN A 7 -33.75 -19.92 17.39
C GLN A 7 -32.76 -20.27 16.29
N ARG A 8 -33.31 -20.61 15.12
CA ARG A 8 -32.58 -20.65 13.85
C ARG A 8 -33.18 -19.55 12.98
N ALA A 9 -32.53 -18.39 12.94
CA ALA A 9 -32.86 -17.36 11.98
C ALA A 9 -31.58 -16.61 11.54
N THR A 10 -31.32 -16.75 10.24
CA THR A 10 -30.66 -15.80 9.33
C THR A 10 -29.18 -15.45 9.57
N GLN A 11 -28.31 -16.27 8.95
CA GLN A 11 -27.07 -15.75 8.34
C GLN A 11 -27.46 -14.92 7.11
N GLU A 12 -27.15 -13.62 7.13
CA GLU A 12 -27.20 -12.77 5.95
C GLU A 12 -25.97 -13.05 5.05
N PRO A 13 -26.14 -13.36 3.76
CA PRO A 13 -25.04 -13.42 2.81
C PRO A 13 -24.86 -12.04 2.18
N GLY A 14 -24.07 -11.17 2.82
CA GLY A 14 -23.97 -9.77 2.40
C GLY A 14 -22.63 -9.11 2.70
N THR A 15 -21.48 -9.79 2.53
CA THR A 15 -20.20 -9.19 2.94
C THR A 15 -19.08 -9.25 1.89
N ALA A 16 -19.26 -9.95 0.76
CA ALA A 16 -18.17 -10.09 -0.22
C ALA A 16 -18.00 -8.88 -1.16
N ALA A 17 -19.09 -8.19 -1.54
CA ALA A 17 -19.03 -7.12 -2.55
C ALA A 17 -18.56 -5.75 -2.01
N GLY A 18 -18.77 -5.47 -0.73
CA GLY A 18 -18.38 -4.18 -0.10
C GLY A 18 -16.89 -4.06 0.19
N SER A 19 -16.21 -5.18 0.48
CA SER A 19 -14.78 -5.18 0.84
C SER A 19 -13.86 -4.93 -0.36
N ALA A 20 -14.17 -5.49 -1.53
CA ALA A 20 -13.35 -5.31 -2.73
C ALA A 20 -13.33 -3.86 -3.26
N VAL A 21 -14.43 -3.12 -3.07
CA VAL A 21 -14.53 -1.70 -3.47
C VAL A 21 -13.71 -0.81 -2.53
N SER A 22 -13.68 -1.10 -1.22
CA SER A 22 -12.86 -0.35 -0.27
C SER A 22 -11.37 -0.63 -0.43
N GLU A 23 -11.02 -1.88 -0.76
CA GLU A 23 -9.63 -2.28 -1.06
C GLU A 23 -9.10 -1.58 -2.32
N ALA A 24 -9.87 -1.58 -3.42
CA ALA A 24 -9.51 -0.88 -4.65
C ALA A 24 -9.37 0.64 -4.45
N ALA A 25 -10.26 1.25 -3.66
CA ALA A 25 -10.17 2.67 -3.31
C ALA A 25 -8.92 2.98 -2.46
N THR A 26 -8.57 2.06 -1.55
CA THR A 26 -7.39 2.18 -0.68
C THR A 26 -6.11 2.04 -1.49
N LEU A 27 -6.02 1.07 -2.40
CA LEU A 27 -4.89 0.92 -3.31
C LEU A 27 -4.67 2.17 -4.17
N LYS A 28 -5.75 2.73 -4.73
CA LYS A 28 -5.67 3.98 -5.51
C LYS A 28 -5.20 5.17 -4.67
N LEU A 29 -5.61 5.25 -3.40
CA LEU A 29 -5.11 6.28 -2.49
C LEU A 29 -3.61 6.11 -2.23
N ILE A 30 -3.15 4.87 -2.02
CA ILE A 30 -1.73 4.56 -1.84
C ILE A 30 -0.93 4.96 -3.08
N GLU A 31 -1.40 4.60 -4.29
CA GLU A 31 -0.76 4.99 -5.56
C GLU A 31 -0.62 6.51 -5.67
N ASN A 32 -1.70 7.27 -5.41
CA ASN A 32 -1.68 8.73 -5.43
C ASN A 32 -0.65 9.30 -4.46
N VAL A 33 -0.58 8.78 -3.23
CA VAL A 33 0.39 9.21 -2.22
C VAL A 33 1.82 8.94 -2.69
N LEU A 34 2.09 7.76 -3.24
CA LEU A 34 3.40 7.41 -3.78
C LEU A 34 3.82 8.34 -4.93
N ASP A 35 2.88 8.70 -5.82
CA ASP A 35 3.14 9.64 -6.90
C ASP A 35 3.44 11.05 -6.40
N TYR A 36 2.74 11.52 -5.37
CA TYR A 36 3.06 12.79 -4.72
C TYR A 36 4.45 12.79 -4.10
N ILE A 37 4.88 11.69 -3.48
CA ILE A 37 6.21 11.59 -2.89
C ILE A 37 7.28 11.59 -4.00
N ARG A 38 7.09 10.78 -5.08
CA ARG A 38 8.00 10.76 -6.23
C ARG A 38 8.13 12.13 -6.88
N SER A 39 7.02 12.84 -7.06
CA SER A 39 6.99 14.20 -7.62
C SER A 39 7.72 15.20 -6.73
N ASN A 40 7.57 15.11 -5.40
CA ASN A 40 8.32 15.94 -4.47
C ASN A 40 9.82 15.67 -4.54
N LEU A 41 10.24 14.40 -4.59
CA LEU A 41 11.66 14.04 -4.69
C LEU A 41 12.27 14.55 -6.00
N ALA A 42 11.56 14.40 -7.12
CA ALA A 42 11.98 14.93 -8.42
C ALA A 42 12.07 16.47 -8.42
N ASN A 43 11.15 17.15 -7.72
CA ASN A 43 11.24 18.60 -7.55
C ASN A 43 12.45 19.01 -6.71
N ILE A 44 12.75 18.28 -5.64
CA ILE A 44 13.94 18.51 -4.80
C ILE A 44 15.21 18.32 -5.64
N GLU A 45 15.29 17.23 -6.40
CA GLU A 45 16.41 16.96 -7.31
C GLU A 45 16.59 18.07 -8.35
N ARG A 46 15.49 18.51 -8.98
CA ARG A 46 15.54 19.57 -9.99
C ARG A 46 16.00 20.91 -9.42
N VAL A 47 15.66 21.23 -8.18
CA VAL A 47 15.97 22.53 -7.56
C VAL A 47 17.36 22.55 -6.94
N TRP A 48 17.74 21.50 -6.21
CA TRP A 48 18.98 21.47 -5.43
C TRP A 48 20.05 20.52 -5.99
N GLY A 49 19.68 19.60 -6.89
CA GLY A 49 20.56 18.57 -7.44
C GLY A 49 20.56 17.29 -6.60
N ALA A 50 20.86 16.16 -7.25
CA ALA A 50 20.93 14.84 -6.59
C ALA A 50 22.01 14.75 -5.51
N ASP A 51 23.07 15.56 -5.60
CA ASP A 51 24.14 15.59 -4.60
C ASP A 51 23.83 16.44 -3.37
N SER A 52 22.73 17.19 -3.40
CA SER A 52 22.35 18.08 -2.30
C SER A 52 21.98 17.32 -1.03
N VAL A 53 22.22 17.97 0.11
CA VAL A 53 21.79 17.47 1.42
C VAL A 53 20.27 17.30 1.46
N GLN A 54 19.53 18.20 0.79
CA GLN A 54 18.07 18.16 0.68
C GLN A 54 17.60 16.89 -0.03
N TYR A 55 18.19 16.58 -1.18
CA TYR A 55 17.84 15.37 -1.93
C TYR A 55 18.20 14.10 -1.17
N LYS A 56 19.43 14.03 -0.63
CA LYS A 56 19.91 12.86 0.14
C LYS A 56 19.02 12.62 1.36
N SER A 57 18.74 13.65 2.14
CA SER A 57 17.88 13.55 3.32
C SER A 57 16.44 13.14 2.97
N ALA A 58 15.84 13.75 1.94
CA ALA A 58 14.49 13.39 1.52
C ALA A 58 14.40 11.94 1.00
N SER A 59 15.40 11.51 0.23
CA SER A 59 15.51 10.13 -0.27
C SER A 59 15.69 9.12 0.86
N GLU A 60 16.56 9.41 1.83
CA GLU A 60 16.77 8.55 3.00
C GLU A 60 15.51 8.38 3.85
N ILE A 61 14.79 9.47 4.12
CA ILE A 61 13.52 9.42 4.87
C ILE A 61 12.49 8.56 4.12
N MET A 62 12.33 8.77 2.81
CA MET A 62 11.40 7.99 2.00
C MET A 62 11.74 6.50 2.00
N ASN A 63 13.03 6.16 1.81
CA ASN A 63 13.49 4.77 1.84
C ASN A 63 13.29 4.14 3.22
N SER A 64 13.52 4.89 4.31
CA SER A 64 13.29 4.37 5.67
C SER A 64 11.83 4.01 5.89
N TYR A 65 10.90 4.87 5.48
CA TYR A 65 9.46 4.57 5.59
C TYR A 65 9.07 3.38 4.74
N LEU A 66 9.56 3.28 3.50
CA LEU A 66 9.30 2.12 2.66
C LEU A 66 9.80 0.84 3.35
N ASP A 67 11.05 0.82 3.81
CA ASP A 67 11.66 -0.33 4.45
C ASP A 67 10.97 -0.75 5.75
N GLU A 68 10.47 0.20 6.53
CA GLU A 68 9.68 -0.08 7.73
C GLU A 68 8.33 -0.72 7.37
N ASN A 69 7.64 -0.20 6.36
CA ASN A 69 6.36 -0.75 5.90
C ASN A 69 6.53 -2.16 5.29
N LEU A 70 7.58 -2.38 4.49
CA LEU A 70 7.87 -3.69 3.92
C LEU A 70 8.14 -4.74 5.01
N ARG A 71 8.94 -4.37 6.02
CA ARG A 71 9.18 -5.23 7.20
C ARG A 71 7.91 -5.51 7.98
N ALA A 72 7.08 -4.50 8.23
CA ALA A 72 5.82 -4.65 8.96
C ALA A 72 4.85 -5.62 8.25
N HIS A 73 4.89 -5.69 6.92
CA HIS A 73 4.05 -6.57 6.12
C HIS A 73 4.74 -7.86 5.66
N SER A 74 5.96 -8.15 6.13
CA SER A 74 6.74 -9.34 5.75
C SER A 74 6.90 -9.49 4.24
N VAL A 75 7.13 -8.37 3.55
CA VAL A 75 7.38 -8.32 2.11
C VAL A 75 8.88 -8.16 1.90
N ASP A 76 9.51 -9.15 1.26
CA ASP A 76 10.93 -9.06 0.92
C ASP A 76 11.14 -8.16 -0.30
N LYS A 77 12.23 -7.36 -0.30
CA LYS A 77 12.53 -6.44 -1.41
C LYS A 77 12.73 -7.16 -2.75
N GLU A 78 13.20 -8.39 -2.71
CA GLU A 78 13.38 -9.24 -3.89
C GLU A 78 12.03 -9.61 -4.52
N ASP A 79 11.02 -9.89 -3.70
CA ASP A 79 9.66 -10.18 -4.17
C ASP A 79 9.04 -8.97 -4.90
N ILE A 80 9.36 -7.75 -4.46
CA ILE A 80 8.89 -6.51 -5.10
C ILE A 80 9.56 -6.31 -6.46
N ALA A 81 10.87 -6.56 -6.56
CA ALA A 81 11.59 -6.46 -7.83
C ALA A 81 11.02 -7.45 -8.86
N ASP A 82 10.73 -8.68 -8.43
CA ASP A 82 10.09 -9.71 -9.24
C ASP A 82 8.65 -9.33 -9.65
N LEU A 83 7.89 -8.71 -8.74
CA LEU A 83 6.53 -8.24 -9.01
C LEU A 83 6.53 -7.11 -10.06
N LEU A 84 7.42 -6.13 -9.91
CA LEU A 84 7.59 -5.01 -10.85
C LEU A 84 8.04 -5.49 -12.24
N ALA A 85 8.96 -6.46 -12.30
CA ALA A 85 9.40 -7.07 -13.56
C ALA A 85 8.25 -7.77 -14.28
N LYS A 86 7.39 -8.50 -13.56
CA LYS A 86 6.21 -9.17 -14.12
C LYS A 86 5.14 -8.19 -14.60
N MET A 87 4.95 -7.06 -13.91
CA MET A 87 3.98 -6.03 -14.29
C MET A 87 4.40 -5.25 -15.55
N SER A 88 5.70 -5.03 -15.76
CA SER A 88 6.22 -4.32 -16.93
C SER A 88 6.20 -5.14 -18.23
N GLN A 89 5.87 -6.43 -18.18
CA GLN A 89 5.76 -7.33 -19.34
C GLN A 89 4.33 -7.48 -19.88
N LYS A 90 3.36 -6.75 -19.31
CA LYS A 90 1.97 -6.68 -19.80
C LYS A 90 1.75 -5.41 -20.62
#